data_AF-A0A5D6WF59-F1
#
_entry.id   AF-A0A5D6WF59-F1
#
_cell.length_a   1.000
_cell.length_b   1.000
_cell.length_c   1.000
_cell.angle_alpha   90.00
_cell.angle_beta   90.00
_cell.angle_gamma   90.00
#
_symmetry.space_group_name_H-M   'P 1'
#
loop_
_entity.id
_entity.type
_entity.pdbx_description
1 polymer ?
#
loop_
_entity_poly.entity_id
_entity_poly.type
_entity_poly.pdbx_seq_one_letter_code
_entity_poly.pdbx_strand_id
1 'polypeptide(L)'
;MSFITIVLFLACPLLIFAVGGIFFKRRRYPLALLAVMMGIVAAVVGGINGFHEMKAQVVSEYSEELDSEYKTALLKKYQQAEDILRDISFSKPDQKKIDYALNLLHDFDSDSVAEKMAVDCPDAAVLKTYAKAMREVSTYDGHMTNLNVLENKTLQQLAADLPDNYNGALADKIIPFKRLIIGMENEAKKQAASDAQNAEKHKKSLEEGKYGNLRPGDSEEKVTAAMGKPDRINASETKEGSIKQYVFHHNGKSIYVYTKDGVVTEVR
;
A
#
# COMPACT_ATOMS: atom_id res chain seq x y z
N MET A 1 13.17 -33.19 33.54
CA MET A 1 13.72 -34.57 33.59
C MET A 1 13.31 -35.25 34.88
N SER A 2 12.97 -36.55 34.85
CA SER A 2 12.73 -37.34 36.08
C SER A 2 14.06 -37.60 36.78
N PHE A 3 14.08 -37.60 38.12
CA PHE A 3 15.27 -37.94 38.90
C PHE A 3 15.91 -39.27 38.46
N ILE A 4 15.08 -40.21 38.03
CA ILE A 4 15.49 -41.54 37.54
C ILE A 4 16.31 -41.45 36.25
N THR A 5 15.98 -40.54 35.33
CA THR A 5 16.72 -40.41 34.05
C THR A 5 18.11 -39.81 34.28
N ILE A 6 18.25 -38.86 35.21
CA ILE A 6 19.54 -38.27 35.59
C ILE A 6 20.44 -39.33 36.25
N VAL A 7 19.87 -40.14 37.15
CA VAL A 7 20.59 -41.24 37.82
C VAL A 7 21.05 -42.30 36.81
N LEU A 8 20.22 -42.68 35.84
CA LEU A 8 20.60 -43.61 34.77
C LEU A 8 21.71 -43.05 33.87
N PHE A 9 21.66 -41.75 33.57
CA PHE A 9 22.67 -41.07 32.75
C PHE A 9 24.06 -41.00 33.40
N LEU A 10 24.11 -40.88 34.73
CA LEU A 10 25.37 -40.91 35.49
C LEU A 10 25.85 -42.33 35.79
N ALA A 11 24.93 -43.25 36.10
CA ALA A 11 25.28 -44.62 36.49
C ALA A 11 25.78 -45.48 35.32
N CYS A 12 25.19 -45.35 34.13
CA CYS A 12 25.54 -46.19 32.98
C CYS A 12 26.99 -46.00 32.49
N PRO A 13 27.51 -44.76 32.28
CA PRO A 13 28.90 -44.57 31.90
C PRO A 13 29.86 -45.07 32.97
N LEU A 14 29.56 -44.80 34.25
CA LEU A 14 30.38 -45.25 35.38
C LEU A 14 30.49 -46.78 35.46
N LEU A 15 29.40 -47.50 35.20
CA LEU A 15 29.42 -48.97 35.13
C LEU A 15 30.23 -49.48 33.94
N ILE A 16 30.14 -48.84 32.78
CA ILE A 16 30.93 -49.20 31.59
C ILE A 16 32.43 -49.00 31.84
N PHE A 17 32.82 -47.89 32.49
CA PHE A 17 34.20 -47.65 32.88
C PHE A 17 34.69 -48.63 33.97
N ALA A 18 33.85 -49.00 34.94
CA ALA A 18 34.18 -50.00 35.95
C ALA A 18 34.43 -51.38 35.33
N VAL A 19 33.60 -51.79 34.38
CA VAL A 19 33.78 -53.04 33.61
C VAL A 19 35.05 -52.99 32.77
N GLY A 20 35.35 -51.86 32.12
CA GLY A 20 36.61 -51.63 31.41
C GLY A 20 37.84 -51.81 32.32
N GLY A 21 37.81 -51.26 33.53
CA GLY A 21 38.86 -51.43 34.53
C GLY A 21 39.07 -52.89 34.98
N ILE A 22 37.99 -53.66 35.12
CA ILE A 22 38.06 -55.10 35.44
C ILE A 22 38.73 -55.87 34.29
N PHE A 23 38.39 -55.57 33.03
CA PHE A 23 39.02 -56.20 31.87
C PHE A 23 40.50 -55.84 31.73
N PHE A 24 40.86 -54.59 32.06
CA PHE A 24 42.26 -54.14 32.09
C PHE A 24 43.07 -54.91 33.14
N LYS A 25 42.53 -55.08 34.36
CA LYS A 25 43.16 -55.87 35.43
C LYS A 25 43.35 -57.35 35.06
N ARG A 26 42.47 -57.90 34.21
CA ARG A 26 42.56 -59.27 33.66
C ARG A 26 43.43 -59.40 32.41
N ARG A 27 44.22 -58.35 32.06
CA ARG A 27 45.08 -58.27 30.86
C ARG A 27 44.34 -58.49 29.52
N ARG A 28 43.02 -58.27 29.48
CA ARG A 28 42.20 -58.33 28.26
C ARG A 28 42.09 -56.94 27.64
N TYR A 29 43.23 -56.42 27.22
CA TYR A 29 43.38 -55.06 26.69
C TYR A 29 42.45 -54.69 25.52
N PRO A 30 42.19 -55.55 24.50
CA PRO A 30 41.31 -55.16 23.40
C PRO A 30 39.86 -54.93 23.86
N LEU A 31 39.39 -55.72 24.83
CA LEU A 31 38.04 -55.57 25.39
C LEU A 31 37.94 -54.36 26.32
N ALA A 32 39.00 -54.06 27.07
CA ALA A 32 39.05 -52.86 27.91
C ALA A 32 39.01 -51.57 27.07
N LEU A 33 39.73 -51.55 25.94
CA LEU A 33 39.74 -50.40 25.03
C LEU A 33 38.37 -50.18 24.38
N LEU A 34 37.68 -51.25 23.98
CA LEU A 34 36.34 -51.19 23.40
C LEU A 34 35.31 -50.65 24.41
N ALA A 35 35.40 -51.05 25.67
CA ALA A 35 34.53 -50.54 26.74
C ALA A 35 34.75 -49.04 27.01
N VAL A 36 36.01 -48.58 27.04
CA VAL A 36 36.35 -47.15 27.20
C VAL A 36 35.81 -46.33 26.04
N MET A 37 35.96 -46.81 24.80
CA MET A 37 35.42 -46.13 23.61
C MET A 37 33.89 -46.05 23.66
N MET A 38 33.19 -47.11 24.06
CA MET A 38 31.73 -47.07 24.24
C MET A 38 31.30 -46.11 25.34
N GLY A 39 32.04 -46.02 26.45
CA GLY A 39 31.77 -45.07 27.53
C GLY A 39 31.88 -43.61 27.06
N ILE A 40 32.89 -43.29 26.24
CA ILE A 40 33.07 -41.95 25.66
C ILE A 40 31.93 -41.63 24.68
N VAL A 41 31.58 -42.55 23.79
CA VAL A 41 30.48 -42.35 22.83
C VAL A 41 29.15 -42.13 23.55
N ALA A 42 28.85 -42.92 24.58
CA ALA A 42 27.63 -42.74 25.38
C ALA A 42 27.60 -41.39 26.11
N ALA A 43 28.73 -40.93 26.65
CA ALA A 43 28.84 -39.63 27.30
C ALA A 43 28.66 -38.46 26.31
N VAL A 44 29.23 -38.55 25.10
CA VAL A 44 29.10 -37.51 24.07
C VAL A 44 27.69 -37.46 23.51
N VAL A 45 27.12 -38.58 23.09
CA VAL A 45 25.74 -38.64 22.55
C VAL A 45 24.73 -38.21 23.61
N GLY A 46 24.95 -38.67 24.85
CA GLY A 46 24.14 -38.27 25.99
C GLY A 46 24.24 -36.77 26.31
N GLY A 47 25.45 -36.22 26.30
CA GLY A 47 25.67 -34.79 26.53
C GLY A 47 25.05 -33.90 25.45
N ILE A 48 25.13 -34.30 24.18
CA ILE A 48 24.53 -33.56 23.06
C ILE A 48 23.01 -33.59 23.13
N ASN A 49 22.40 -34.77 23.35
CA ASN A 49 20.94 -34.89 23.46
C ASN A 49 20.41 -34.19 24.73
N GLY A 50 21.11 -34.32 25.86
CA GLY A 50 20.77 -33.60 27.08
C GLY A 50 20.88 -32.08 26.91
N PHE A 51 21.90 -31.58 26.21
CA PHE A 51 22.02 -30.15 25.90
C PHE A 51 20.93 -29.67 24.94
N HIS A 52 20.53 -30.48 23.96
CA HIS A 52 19.43 -30.16 23.05
C HIS A 52 18.07 -30.15 23.76
N GLU A 53 17.80 -31.12 24.64
CA GLU A 53 16.57 -31.13 25.46
C GLU A 53 16.57 -29.97 26.45
N MET A 54 17.70 -29.67 27.11
CA MET A 54 17.82 -28.56 28.03
C MET A 54 17.66 -27.21 27.30
N LYS A 55 18.19 -27.07 26.07
CA LYS A 55 17.98 -25.90 25.23
C LYS A 55 16.52 -25.80 24.75
N ALA A 56 15.87 -26.92 24.39
CA ALA A 56 14.46 -26.91 24.00
C ALA A 56 13.54 -26.56 25.19
N GLN A 57 13.85 -27.08 26.38
CA GLN A 57 13.07 -26.83 27.59
C GLN A 57 13.28 -25.39 28.09
N VAL A 58 14.52 -24.89 28.10
CA VAL A 58 14.84 -23.49 28.41
C VAL A 58 14.24 -22.56 27.35
N VAL A 59 14.25 -22.89 26.06
CA VAL A 59 13.60 -22.06 25.02
C VAL A 59 12.07 -22.07 25.15
N SER A 60 11.45 -23.15 25.64
CA SER A 60 10.00 -23.18 25.93
C SER A 60 9.61 -22.42 27.19
N GLU A 61 10.55 -22.25 28.13
CA GLU A 61 10.33 -21.58 29.42
C GLU A 61 10.81 -20.12 29.39
N TYR A 62 11.72 -19.77 28.46
CA TYR A 62 12.24 -18.42 28.16
C TYR A 62 11.71 -17.84 26.83
N SER A 63 10.69 -18.42 26.21
CA SER A 63 9.89 -17.66 25.24
C SER A 63 9.08 -16.65 26.04
N GLU A 64 9.72 -15.54 26.40
CA GLU A 64 9.20 -14.48 27.27
C GLU A 64 7.75 -14.16 26.94
N GLU A 65 6.83 -14.73 27.70
CA GLU A 65 5.43 -14.39 27.66
C GLU A 65 5.34 -12.89 27.96
N LEU A 66 4.58 -12.14 27.15
CA LEU A 66 4.43 -10.71 27.39
C LEU A 66 3.84 -10.55 28.80
N ASP A 67 4.48 -9.73 29.65
CA ASP A 67 3.98 -9.48 31.00
C ASP A 67 2.48 -9.12 30.97
N SER A 68 1.69 -9.69 31.89
CA SER A 68 0.23 -9.59 31.85
C SER A 68 -0.26 -8.13 31.99
N GLU A 69 0.47 -7.29 32.73
CA GLU A 69 0.14 -5.88 32.88
C GLU A 69 0.43 -5.13 31.58
N TYR A 70 1.58 -5.41 30.96
CA TYR A 70 1.94 -4.86 29.66
C TYR A 70 0.97 -5.29 28.54
N LYS A 71 0.55 -6.55 28.51
CA LYS A 71 -0.46 -7.08 27.59
C LYS A 71 -1.78 -6.31 27.71
N THR A 72 -2.24 -6.10 28.94
CA THR A 72 -3.48 -5.35 29.22
C THR A 72 -3.36 -3.89 28.77
N ALA A 73 -2.21 -3.26 29.00
CA ALA A 73 -1.95 -1.91 28.53
C ALA A 73 -1.99 -1.80 26.99
N LEU A 74 -1.39 -2.76 26.28
CA LEU A 74 -1.41 -2.81 24.81
C LEU A 74 -2.82 -3.01 24.26
N LEU A 75 -3.62 -3.89 24.86
CA LEU A 75 -5.02 -4.09 24.47
C LEU A 75 -5.82 -2.78 24.63
N LYS A 76 -5.61 -2.06 25.73
CA LYS A 76 -6.26 -0.77 25.97
C LYS A 76 -5.83 0.28 24.92
N LYS A 77 -4.55 0.35 24.56
CA LYS A 77 -4.07 1.25 23.50
C LYS A 77 -4.70 0.90 22.15
N TYR A 78 -4.78 -0.38 21.81
CA TYR A 78 -5.41 -0.87 20.59
C TYR A 78 -6.89 -0.47 20.51
N GLN A 79 -7.67 -0.73 21.56
CA GLN A 79 -9.09 -0.34 21.63
C GLN A 79 -9.27 1.18 21.52
N GLN A 80 -8.42 1.96 22.19
CA GLN A 80 -8.46 3.41 22.09
C GLN A 80 -8.15 3.91 20.67
N ALA A 81 -7.18 3.29 19.98
CA ALA A 81 -6.87 3.63 18.60
C ALA A 81 -8.05 3.30 17.67
N GLU A 82 -8.68 2.14 17.86
CA GLU A 82 -9.88 1.74 17.12
C GLU A 82 -11.01 2.76 17.29
N ASP A 83 -11.32 3.16 18.53
CA ASP A 83 -12.37 4.14 18.84
C ASP A 83 -12.09 5.50 18.20
N ILE A 84 -10.84 5.97 18.26
CA ILE A 84 -10.44 7.24 17.62
C ILE A 84 -10.66 7.16 16.10
N LEU A 85 -10.22 6.07 15.45
CA LEU A 85 -10.37 5.86 14.01
C LEU A 85 -11.85 5.68 13.61
N ARG A 86 -12.67 5.11 14.49
CA ARG A 86 -14.12 4.99 14.34
C ARG A 86 -14.82 6.35 14.32
N ASP A 87 -14.29 7.36 14.97
CA ASP A 87 -14.91 8.69 15.00
C ASP A 87 -14.39 9.65 13.92
N ILE A 88 -13.28 9.32 13.25
CA ILE A 88 -12.71 10.17 12.22
C ILE A 88 -13.56 10.14 10.95
N SER A 89 -13.82 11.33 10.39
CA SER A 89 -14.51 11.50 9.11
C SER A 89 -13.52 11.66 7.96
N PHE A 90 -13.82 11.06 6.82
CA PHE A 90 -13.09 11.30 5.57
C PHE A 90 -13.21 12.74 5.07
N SER A 91 -14.37 13.38 5.26
CA SER A 91 -14.64 14.74 4.79
C SER A 91 -14.09 15.83 5.72
N LYS A 92 -13.77 15.48 6.96
CA LYS A 92 -13.18 16.38 7.98
C LYS A 92 -12.19 15.58 8.83
N PRO A 93 -11.07 15.14 8.24
CA PRO A 93 -10.09 14.32 8.95
C PRO A 93 -9.31 15.17 9.96
N ASP A 94 -9.39 14.79 11.24
CA ASP A 94 -8.63 15.46 12.31
C ASP A 94 -7.23 14.85 12.40
N GLN A 95 -6.24 15.55 11.84
CA GLN A 95 -4.86 15.11 11.80
C GLN A 95 -4.29 14.79 13.20
N LYS A 96 -4.63 15.59 14.22
CA LYS A 96 -4.10 15.38 15.59
C LYS A 96 -4.62 14.09 16.19
N LYS A 97 -5.90 13.78 15.97
CA LYS A 97 -6.50 12.51 16.40
C LYS A 97 -5.89 11.33 15.66
N ILE A 98 -5.67 11.47 14.34
CA ILE A 98 -5.02 10.43 13.53
C ILE A 98 -3.60 10.15 14.04
N ASP A 99 -2.79 11.19 14.28
CA ASP A 99 -1.43 11.03 14.81
C ASP A 99 -1.42 10.40 16.21
N TYR A 100 -2.41 10.74 17.05
CA TYR A 100 -2.56 10.10 18.34
C TYR A 100 -2.90 8.60 18.23
N ALA A 101 -3.81 8.21 17.33
CA ALA A 101 -4.11 6.81 17.06
C ALA A 101 -2.89 6.04 16.52
N LEU A 102 -2.09 6.66 15.65
CA LEU A 102 -0.82 6.09 15.17
C LEU A 102 0.18 5.86 16.31
N ASN A 103 0.27 6.80 17.26
CA ASN A 103 1.14 6.67 18.41
C ASN A 103 0.69 5.54 19.36
N LEU A 104 -0.62 5.35 19.53
CA LEU A 104 -1.17 4.23 20.31
C LEU A 104 -0.86 2.85 19.67
N LEU A 105 -0.77 2.80 18.34
CA LEU A 105 -0.46 1.59 17.58
C LEU A 105 1.05 1.36 17.39
N HIS A 106 1.91 2.27 17.85
CA HIS A 106 3.36 2.22 17.58
C HIS A 106 4.06 0.97 18.15
N ASP A 107 3.61 0.47 19.30
CA ASP A 107 4.21 -0.72 19.92
C ASP A 107 4.06 -1.99 19.06
N PHE A 108 3.05 -2.02 18.18
CA PHE A 108 2.81 -3.13 17.24
C PHE A 108 3.76 -3.11 16.02
N ASP A 109 4.72 -2.18 15.97
CA ASP A 109 5.78 -2.13 14.96
C ASP A 109 6.85 -3.19 15.20
N SER A 110 6.92 -3.70 16.43
CA SER A 110 7.77 -4.82 16.78
C SER A 110 7.11 -6.13 16.37
N ASP A 111 7.75 -6.89 15.49
CA ASP A 111 7.29 -8.23 15.06
C ASP A 111 7.02 -9.13 16.28
N SER A 112 7.83 -9.01 17.34
CA SER A 112 7.65 -9.79 18.58
C SER A 112 6.35 -9.44 19.31
N VAL A 113 6.02 -8.15 19.39
CA VAL A 113 4.77 -7.70 20.02
C VAL A 113 3.58 -8.06 19.14
N ALA A 114 3.67 -7.84 17.83
CA ALA A 114 2.63 -8.18 16.88
C ALA A 114 2.29 -9.67 16.89
N GLU A 115 3.30 -10.55 16.92
CA GLU A 115 3.11 -12.00 16.99
C GLU A 115 2.43 -12.43 18.30
N LYS A 116 2.90 -11.90 19.44
CA LYS A 116 2.35 -12.23 20.77
C LYS A 116 0.94 -11.67 21.00
N MET A 117 0.59 -10.58 20.33
CA MET A 117 -0.73 -9.94 20.42
C MET A 117 -1.67 -10.31 19.27
N ALA A 118 -1.27 -11.20 18.35
CA ALA A 118 -2.03 -11.50 17.13
C ALA A 118 -3.45 -12.02 17.39
N VAL A 119 -3.68 -12.69 18.52
CA VAL A 119 -5.00 -13.20 18.92
C VAL A 119 -5.91 -12.09 19.44
N ASP A 120 -5.36 -11.20 20.28
CA ASP A 120 -6.14 -10.16 20.97
C ASP A 120 -6.28 -8.88 20.14
N CYS A 121 -5.32 -8.61 19.25
CA CYS A 121 -5.25 -7.44 18.38
C CYS A 121 -4.92 -7.84 16.93
N PRO A 122 -5.73 -8.71 16.27
CA PRO A 122 -5.41 -9.28 14.96
C PRO A 122 -5.28 -8.22 13.86
N ASP A 123 -6.02 -7.11 14.00
CA ASP A 123 -6.12 -6.08 12.96
C ASP A 123 -5.16 -4.90 13.17
N ALA A 124 -4.24 -4.95 14.14
CA ALA A 124 -3.38 -3.81 14.49
C ALA A 124 -2.62 -3.26 13.27
N ALA A 125 -2.09 -4.15 12.42
CA ALA A 125 -1.42 -3.77 11.18
C ALA A 125 -2.36 -3.08 10.18
N VAL A 126 -3.59 -3.60 10.02
CA VAL A 126 -4.60 -3.03 9.11
C VAL A 126 -5.07 -1.66 9.60
N LEU A 127 -5.36 -1.52 10.90
CA LEU A 127 -5.73 -0.23 11.51
C LEU A 127 -4.62 0.81 11.35
N LYS A 128 -3.35 0.40 11.50
CA LYS A 128 -2.21 1.30 11.29
C LYS A 128 -2.10 1.74 9.83
N THR A 129 -2.23 0.82 8.87
CA THR A 129 -2.22 1.16 7.43
C THR A 129 -3.36 2.11 7.09
N TYR A 130 -4.56 1.86 7.61
CA TYR A 130 -5.71 2.74 7.46
C TYR A 130 -5.45 4.13 8.06
N ALA A 131 -4.91 4.21 9.28
CA ALA A 131 -4.59 5.47 9.94
C ALA A 131 -3.55 6.28 9.16
N LYS A 132 -2.52 5.63 8.61
CA LYS A 132 -1.54 6.29 7.72
C LYS A 132 -2.22 6.84 6.47
N ALA A 133 -3.11 6.07 5.85
CA ALA A 133 -3.84 6.51 4.66
C ALA A 133 -4.74 7.72 4.98
N MET A 134 -5.45 7.69 6.11
CA MET A 134 -6.27 8.82 6.58
C MET A 134 -5.43 10.07 6.89
N ARG A 135 -4.19 9.90 7.36
CA ARG A 135 -3.26 11.02 7.54
C ARG A 135 -2.89 11.66 6.21
N GLU A 136 -2.63 10.87 5.17
CA GLU A 136 -2.42 11.40 3.82
C GLU A 136 -3.65 12.18 3.33
N VAL A 137 -4.86 11.65 3.55
CA VAL A 137 -6.10 12.35 3.22
C VAL A 137 -6.25 13.67 3.98
N SER A 138 -5.80 13.73 5.23
CA SER A 138 -5.88 14.96 6.04
C SER A 138 -5.09 16.15 5.50
N THR A 139 -4.08 15.90 4.65
CA THR A 139 -3.31 16.97 4.00
C THR A 139 -4.15 17.78 3.01
N TYR A 140 -5.30 17.26 2.58
CA TYR A 140 -6.22 17.90 1.64
C TYR A 140 -7.44 18.55 2.31
N ASP A 141 -7.52 18.55 3.64
CA ASP A 141 -8.58 19.21 4.45
C ASP A 141 -10.01 18.91 3.95
N GLY A 142 -10.27 17.67 3.54
CA GLY A 142 -11.59 17.24 3.05
C GLY A 142 -11.93 17.59 1.59
N HIS A 143 -11.01 18.21 0.85
CA HIS A 143 -11.19 18.64 -0.55
C HIS A 143 -10.35 17.83 -1.54
N MET A 144 -10.13 16.54 -1.25
CA MET A 144 -9.32 15.68 -2.10
C MET A 144 -10.01 15.39 -3.44
N THR A 145 -9.30 15.63 -4.55
CA THR A 145 -9.78 15.35 -5.92
C THR A 145 -9.17 14.07 -6.49
N ASN A 146 -9.74 13.58 -7.59
CA ASN A 146 -9.20 12.43 -8.34
C ASN A 146 -7.75 12.66 -8.79
N LEU A 147 -7.41 13.89 -9.20
CA LEU A 147 -6.04 14.24 -9.59
C LEU A 147 -5.08 14.18 -8.41
N ASN A 148 -5.50 14.66 -7.23
CA ASN A 148 -4.67 14.56 -6.03
C ASN A 148 -4.37 13.10 -5.65
N VAL A 149 -5.37 12.22 -5.77
CA VAL A 149 -5.16 10.78 -5.55
C VAL A 149 -4.17 10.21 -6.57
N LEU A 150 -4.26 10.61 -7.85
CA LEU A 150 -3.34 10.15 -8.90
C LEU A 150 -1.88 10.58 -8.67
N GLU A 151 -1.67 11.77 -8.13
CA GLU A 151 -0.36 12.33 -7.80
C GLU A 151 0.22 11.76 -6.50
N ASN A 152 -0.62 11.43 -5.51
CA ASN A 152 -0.18 10.90 -4.23
C ASN A 152 0.09 9.38 -4.28
N LYS A 153 1.33 9.01 -4.58
CA LYS A 153 1.78 7.60 -4.66
C LYS A 153 1.72 6.88 -3.31
N THR A 154 1.97 7.59 -2.22
CA THR A 154 1.91 7.03 -0.87
C THR A 154 0.48 6.58 -0.53
N LEU A 155 -0.51 7.42 -0.80
CA LEU A 155 -1.92 7.12 -0.59
C LEU A 155 -2.39 5.95 -1.47
N GLN A 156 -1.97 5.91 -2.75
CA GLN A 156 -2.24 4.78 -3.64
C GLN A 156 -1.72 3.46 -3.06
N GLN A 157 -0.46 3.45 -2.60
CA GLN A 157 0.16 2.25 -2.03
C GLN A 157 -0.53 1.81 -0.74
N LEU A 158 -0.79 2.74 0.19
CA LEU A 158 -1.48 2.44 1.44
C LEU A 158 -2.89 1.89 1.20
N ALA A 159 -3.64 2.40 0.22
CA ALA A 159 -4.94 1.87 -0.14
C ALA A 159 -4.86 0.49 -0.80
N ALA A 160 -3.81 0.21 -1.58
CA ALA A 160 -3.57 -1.11 -2.18
C ALA A 160 -3.20 -2.16 -1.12
N ASP A 161 -2.42 -1.78 -0.11
CA ASP A 161 -1.97 -2.65 0.99
C ASP A 161 -3.10 -3.05 1.95
N LEU A 162 -4.23 -2.35 1.94
CA LEU A 162 -5.42 -2.74 2.72
C LEU A 162 -6.03 -4.04 2.14
N PRO A 163 -6.55 -4.98 2.96
CA PRO A 163 -7.11 -6.23 2.45
C PRO A 163 -8.45 -6.03 1.72
N ASP A 164 -8.69 -6.77 0.62
CA ASP A 164 -9.94 -6.67 -0.16
C ASP A 164 -11.18 -7.20 0.58
N ASN A 165 -11.03 -8.33 1.28
CA ASN A 165 -12.11 -9.03 2.00
C ASN A 165 -11.94 -8.88 3.52
N TYR A 166 -11.56 -7.69 3.96
CA TYR A 166 -11.33 -7.40 5.36
C TYR A 166 -12.64 -7.45 6.16
N ASN A 167 -12.68 -8.26 7.22
CA ASN A 167 -13.86 -8.47 8.07
C ASN A 167 -13.61 -8.15 9.55
N GLY A 168 -12.48 -7.51 9.86
CA GLY A 168 -12.08 -7.13 11.20
C GLY A 168 -12.65 -5.79 11.67
N ALA A 169 -12.02 -5.21 12.68
CA ALA A 169 -12.40 -3.91 13.26
C ALA A 169 -12.45 -2.79 12.20
N LEU A 170 -13.53 -2.01 12.18
CA LEU A 170 -13.76 -0.91 11.22
C LEU A 170 -13.89 -1.34 9.75
N ALA A 171 -14.23 -2.59 9.46
CA ALA A 171 -14.45 -3.06 8.09
C ALA A 171 -15.46 -2.19 7.31
N ASP A 172 -16.48 -1.68 7.99
CA ASP A 172 -17.50 -0.76 7.47
C ASP A 172 -16.94 0.60 7.01
N LYS A 173 -15.73 0.98 7.48
CA LYS A 173 -15.02 2.18 7.04
C LYS A 173 -13.87 1.88 6.09
N ILE A 174 -13.08 0.86 6.40
CA ILE A 174 -11.85 0.53 5.67
C ILE A 174 -12.16 0.06 4.25
N ILE A 175 -13.19 -0.79 4.07
CA ILE A 175 -13.56 -1.27 2.73
C ILE A 175 -14.07 -0.12 1.85
N PRO A 176 -15.04 0.72 2.27
CA PRO A 176 -15.46 1.85 1.46
C PRO A 176 -14.34 2.85 1.17
N PHE A 177 -13.46 3.10 2.15
CA PHE A 177 -12.28 3.94 1.96
C PHE A 177 -11.38 3.40 0.85
N LYS A 178 -10.99 2.12 0.92
CA LYS A 178 -10.16 1.48 -0.11
C LYS A 178 -10.79 1.61 -1.50
N ARG A 179 -12.08 1.28 -1.61
CA ARG A 179 -12.83 1.36 -2.87
C ARG A 179 -12.88 2.79 -3.41
N LEU A 180 -13.06 3.77 -2.54
CA LEU A 180 -13.08 5.19 -2.92
C LEU A 180 -11.73 5.61 -3.52
N ILE A 181 -10.62 5.37 -2.82
CA ILE A 181 -9.29 5.76 -3.30
C ILE A 181 -8.96 5.09 -4.64
N ILE A 182 -9.19 3.78 -4.77
CA ILE A 182 -8.96 3.05 -6.02
C ILE A 182 -9.89 3.56 -7.14
N GLY A 183 -11.14 3.90 -6.82
CA GLY A 183 -12.09 4.49 -7.76
C GLY A 183 -11.63 5.84 -8.29
N MET A 184 -11.23 6.74 -7.40
CA MET A 184 -10.69 8.06 -7.72
C MET A 184 -9.44 7.98 -8.60
N GLU A 185 -8.53 7.05 -8.29
CA GLU A 185 -7.33 6.79 -9.10
C GLU A 185 -7.69 6.34 -10.53
N ASN A 186 -8.62 5.38 -10.63
CA ASN A 186 -9.04 4.84 -11.92
C ASN A 186 -9.77 5.89 -12.78
N GLU A 187 -10.61 6.74 -12.17
CA GLU A 187 -11.23 7.86 -12.87
C GLU A 187 -10.19 8.88 -13.36
N ALA A 188 -9.21 9.23 -12.52
CA ALA A 188 -8.14 10.15 -12.90
C ALA A 188 -7.33 9.60 -14.09
N LYS A 189 -7.00 8.30 -14.08
CA LYS A 189 -6.32 7.63 -15.19
C LYS A 189 -7.14 7.63 -16.48
N LYS A 190 -8.45 7.35 -16.40
CA LYS A 190 -9.36 7.43 -17.54
C LYS A 190 -9.44 8.84 -18.12
N GLN A 191 -9.55 9.84 -17.23
CA GLN A 191 -9.58 11.25 -17.63
C GLN A 191 -8.29 11.66 -18.33
N ALA A 192 -7.13 11.33 -17.75
CA ALA A 192 -5.82 11.62 -18.35
C ALA A 192 -5.64 10.96 -19.73
N ALA A 193 -6.12 9.73 -19.90
CA ALA A 193 -6.08 9.03 -21.20
C ALA A 193 -7.00 9.71 -22.24
N SER A 194 -8.20 10.13 -21.82
CA SER A 194 -9.14 10.88 -22.68
C SER A 194 -8.57 12.24 -23.07
N ASP A 195 -7.96 12.96 -22.13
CA ASP A 195 -7.36 14.28 -22.38
C ASP A 195 -6.16 14.17 -23.32
N ALA A 196 -5.32 13.15 -23.17
CA ALA A 196 -4.24 12.86 -24.12
C ALA A 196 -4.77 12.58 -25.54
N GLN A 197 -5.82 11.77 -25.65
CA GLN A 197 -6.45 11.49 -26.95
C GLN A 197 -7.08 12.75 -27.57
N ASN A 198 -7.72 13.59 -26.76
CA ASN A 198 -8.31 14.85 -27.22
C ASN A 198 -7.24 15.84 -27.64
N ALA A 199 -6.14 15.95 -26.90
CA ALA A 199 -5.00 16.78 -27.26
C ALA A 199 -4.35 16.34 -28.58
N GLU A 200 -4.21 15.02 -28.79
CA GLU A 200 -3.68 14.48 -30.04
C GLU A 200 -4.63 14.71 -31.22
N LYS A 201 -5.94 14.49 -31.04
CA LYS A 201 -6.96 14.82 -32.04
C LYS A 201 -6.94 16.31 -32.37
N HIS A 202 -6.87 17.17 -31.35
CA HIS A 202 -6.80 18.62 -31.53
C HIS A 202 -5.53 19.02 -32.29
N LYS A 203 -4.36 18.46 -31.93
CA LYS A 203 -3.10 18.69 -32.64
C LYS A 203 -3.18 18.26 -34.11
N LYS A 204 -3.76 17.08 -34.39
CA LYS A 204 -3.97 16.60 -35.76
C LYS A 204 -4.95 17.48 -36.54
N SER A 205 -6.03 17.95 -35.91
CA SER A 205 -6.96 18.91 -36.54
C SER A 205 -6.30 20.25 -36.85
N LEU A 206 -5.38 20.73 -35.99
CA LEU A 206 -4.56 21.92 -36.26
C LEU A 206 -3.61 21.71 -37.44
N GLU A 207 -2.95 20.55 -37.53
CA GLU A 207 -2.04 20.21 -38.63
C GLU A 207 -2.77 20.05 -39.97
N GLU A 208 -3.99 19.49 -39.96
CA GLU A 208 -4.85 19.32 -41.12
C GLU A 208 -5.63 20.58 -41.53
N GLY A 209 -5.47 21.71 -40.81
CA GLY A 209 -6.18 22.95 -41.12
C GLY A 209 -7.70 22.91 -40.83
N LYS A 210 -8.17 21.91 -40.08
CA LYS A 210 -9.58 21.78 -39.67
C LYS A 210 -9.78 22.59 -38.39
N TYR A 211 -9.77 23.91 -38.53
CA TYR A 211 -10.04 24.82 -37.43
C TYR A 211 -11.54 24.94 -37.20
N GLY A 212 -11.96 24.76 -35.95
CA GLY A 212 -13.29 25.15 -35.50
C GLY A 212 -14.50 24.42 -36.11
N ASN A 213 -14.42 23.19 -36.62
CA ASN A 213 -15.60 22.45 -37.13
C ASN A 213 -16.53 23.24 -38.11
N LEU A 214 -16.05 24.33 -38.70
CA LEU A 214 -16.85 25.25 -39.49
C LEU A 214 -16.88 24.74 -40.93
N ARG A 215 -18.08 24.60 -41.52
CA ARG A 215 -18.27 24.11 -42.89
C ARG A 215 -19.03 25.12 -43.75
N PRO A 216 -18.82 25.13 -45.08
CA PRO A 216 -19.74 25.83 -45.97
C PRO A 216 -21.19 25.40 -45.71
N GLY A 217 -22.08 26.38 -45.54
CA GLY A 217 -23.48 26.19 -45.14
C GLY A 217 -23.78 26.46 -43.66
N ASP A 218 -22.78 26.57 -42.79
CA ASP A 218 -22.99 26.98 -41.40
C ASP A 218 -23.41 28.45 -41.29
N SER A 219 -24.13 28.81 -40.22
CA SER A 219 -24.49 30.21 -39.93
C SER A 219 -23.27 31.02 -39.51
N GLU A 220 -23.23 32.31 -39.89
CA GLU A 220 -22.23 33.31 -39.48
C GLU A 220 -22.07 33.38 -37.95
N GLU A 221 -23.16 33.15 -37.19
CA GLU A 221 -23.12 33.18 -35.71
C GLU A 221 -22.17 32.15 -35.12
N LYS A 222 -21.92 31.03 -35.82
CA LYS A 222 -20.99 30.00 -35.38
C LYS A 222 -19.53 30.38 -35.58
N VAL A 223 -19.22 31.38 -36.42
CA VAL A 223 -17.85 31.71 -36.83
C VAL A 223 -16.97 32.05 -35.63
N THR A 224 -17.45 32.91 -34.73
CA THR A 224 -16.67 33.31 -33.54
C THR A 224 -16.65 32.23 -32.45
N ALA A 225 -17.72 31.44 -32.34
CA ALA A 225 -17.76 30.29 -31.41
C ALA A 225 -16.79 29.18 -31.85
N ALA A 226 -16.64 28.99 -33.17
CA ALA A 226 -15.76 28.00 -33.79
C ALA A 226 -14.29 28.43 -33.79
N MET A 227 -14.02 29.69 -34.11
CA MET A 227 -12.69 30.19 -34.48
C MET A 227 -12.11 31.17 -33.46
N GLY A 228 -12.88 31.55 -32.44
CA GLY A 228 -12.53 32.58 -31.47
C GLY A 228 -12.77 34.00 -32.00
N LYS A 229 -12.04 34.97 -31.44
CA LYS A 229 -12.13 36.36 -31.86
C LYS A 229 -11.32 36.57 -33.16
N PRO A 230 -11.91 37.12 -34.23
CA PRO A 230 -11.17 37.46 -35.45
C PRO A 230 -10.24 38.64 -35.20
N ASP A 231 -9.09 38.64 -35.86
CA ASP A 231 -8.16 39.78 -35.86
C ASP A 231 -8.70 40.93 -36.70
N ARG A 232 -9.39 40.59 -37.80
CA ARG A 232 -10.01 41.56 -38.70
C ARG A 232 -11.28 40.99 -39.32
N ILE A 233 -12.27 41.87 -39.49
CA ILE A 233 -13.47 41.57 -40.25
C ILE A 233 -13.56 42.62 -41.36
N ASN A 234 -13.53 42.16 -42.61
CA ASN A 234 -13.81 42.99 -43.78
C ASN A 234 -15.25 42.74 -44.21
N ALA A 235 -16.07 43.78 -44.30
CA ALA A 235 -17.47 43.67 -44.72
C ALA A 235 -17.72 44.55 -45.95
N SER A 236 -18.49 44.04 -46.91
CA SER A 236 -18.95 44.80 -48.07
C SER A 236 -20.40 44.45 -48.40
N GLU A 237 -21.19 45.47 -48.74
CA GLU A 237 -22.48 45.26 -49.39
C GLU A 237 -22.29 45.31 -50.91
N THR A 238 -22.82 44.29 -51.59
CA THR A 238 -22.78 44.20 -53.05
C THR A 238 -24.18 43.94 -53.59
N LYS A 239 -24.37 44.06 -54.91
CA LYS A 239 -25.62 43.68 -55.57
C LYS A 239 -25.99 42.20 -55.38
N GLU A 240 -25.04 41.37 -54.96
CA GLU A 240 -25.24 39.95 -54.75
C GLU A 240 -25.53 39.57 -53.29
N GLY A 241 -25.49 40.52 -52.35
CA GLY A 241 -25.71 40.29 -50.92
C GLY A 241 -24.64 40.93 -50.03
N SER A 242 -24.80 40.74 -48.72
CA SER A 242 -23.83 41.15 -47.69
C SER A 242 -22.72 40.12 -47.59
N ILE A 243 -21.50 40.50 -47.95
CA ILE A 243 -20.32 39.62 -47.92
C ILE A 243 -19.42 40.06 -46.76
N LYS A 244 -18.99 39.10 -45.93
CA LYS A 244 -17.97 39.36 -44.90
C LYS A 244 -16.85 38.34 -44.98
N GLN A 245 -15.63 38.81 -44.73
CA GLN A 245 -14.42 38.01 -44.60
C GLN A 245 -13.86 38.20 -43.19
N TYR A 246 -13.78 37.12 -42.43
CA TYR A 246 -13.15 37.05 -41.12
C TYR A 246 -11.73 36.56 -41.30
N VAL A 247 -10.77 37.26 -40.70
CA VAL A 247 -9.36 36.90 -40.70
C VAL A 247 -8.98 36.48 -39.28
N PHE A 248 -8.42 35.29 -39.17
CA PHE A 248 -7.88 34.75 -37.93
C PHE A 248 -6.40 34.43 -38.12
N HIS A 249 -5.60 34.63 -37.08
CA HIS A 249 -4.21 34.29 -37.06
C HIS A 249 -3.97 33.22 -35.98
N HIS A 250 -3.81 31.98 -36.43
CA HIS A 250 -3.62 30.83 -35.55
C HIS A 250 -2.27 30.18 -35.88
N ASN A 251 -1.40 30.02 -34.88
CA ASN A 251 -0.09 29.37 -35.01
C ASN A 251 0.79 29.90 -36.17
N GLY A 252 0.79 31.23 -36.39
CA GLY A 252 1.60 31.87 -37.43
C GLY A 252 1.03 31.76 -38.86
N LYS A 253 -0.18 31.21 -39.03
CA LYS A 253 -0.88 31.13 -40.31
C LYS A 253 -2.17 31.94 -40.27
N SER A 254 -2.47 32.61 -41.39
CA SER A 254 -3.72 33.33 -41.57
C SER A 254 -4.79 32.40 -42.12
N ILE A 255 -5.95 32.38 -41.47
CA ILE A 255 -7.15 31.64 -41.87
C ILE A 255 -8.23 32.66 -42.21
N TYR A 256 -8.94 32.42 -43.31
CA TYR A 256 -9.96 33.29 -43.87
C TYR A 256 -11.29 32.54 -43.91
N VAL A 257 -12.30 33.09 -43.25
CA VAL A 257 -13.67 32.59 -43.33
C VAL A 257 -14.51 33.59 -44.10
N TYR A 258 -15.16 33.14 -45.17
CA TYR A 258 -16.04 33.95 -45.99
C TYR A 258 -17.49 33.62 -45.69
N THR A 259 -18.31 34.66 -45.60
CA THR A 259 -19.76 34.55 -45.39
C THR A 259 -20.49 35.41 -46.40
N LYS A 260 -21.68 34.96 -46.81
CA LYS A 260 -22.61 35.67 -47.66
C LYS A 260 -24.01 35.56 -47.05
N ASP A 261 -24.65 36.70 -46.83
CA ASP A 261 -26.00 36.81 -46.25
C ASP A 261 -26.17 35.99 -44.95
N GLY A 262 -25.13 36.02 -44.09
CA GLY A 262 -25.14 35.31 -42.81
C GLY A 262 -24.84 33.81 -42.89
N VAL A 263 -24.38 33.30 -44.04
CA VAL A 263 -24.02 31.88 -44.24
C VAL A 263 -22.55 31.76 -44.65
N VAL A 264 -21.81 30.84 -44.04
CA VAL A 264 -20.43 30.51 -44.38
C VAL A 264 -20.39 29.91 -45.77
N THR A 265 -19.62 30.50 -46.67
CA THR A 265 -19.46 30.03 -48.04
C THR A 265 -18.14 29.31 -48.25
N GLU A 266 -17.09 29.72 -47.55
CA GLU A 266 -15.75 29.19 -47.74
C GLU A 266 -14.88 29.39 -46.50
N VAL A 267 -13.96 28.45 -46.25
CA VAL A 267 -12.93 28.51 -45.19
C VAL A 267 -11.59 28.18 -45.85
N ARG A 268 -10.61 29.10 -45.77
CA ARG A 268 -9.29 28.99 -46.40
C ARG A 268 -8.16 29.21 -45.41
#